data_AF-A0A293LT66-F1
#
_entry.id   AF-A0A293LT66-F1
#
_cell.length_a   1.000
_cell.length_b   1.000
_cell.length_c   1.000
_cell.angle_alpha   90.00
_cell.angle_beta   90.00
_cell.angle_gamma   90.00
#
_symmetry.space_group_name_H-M   'P 1'
#
loop_
_entity.id
_entity.type
_entity.pdbx_description
1 polymer ?
#
loop_
_entity_poly.entity_id
_entity_poly.type
_entity_poly.pdbx_seq_one_letter_code
_entity_poly.pdbx_strand_id
1 'polypeptide(L)'
;MSVIEVQRDLVELRNLLTLAARPKVRQILASQTEKLEAELESLKAQDGVRESSDTSAKVSRENSAFDVKITNYAWDQSEKFVKFYITLPGVHLIPADNVKTTFATRKLELRVLALSNKNHSLTITNLMKDIIPADSYHKVKADTVVVFLRKASSASWSHVTELEKRAKEAKTPKPDVDEADPGASLMNMMKQMYSEGDDEMKRTIAKAWTEARDKQNTGGGFDF
;
A
#
# COMPACT_ATOMS: atom_id res chain seq x y z
N MET A 1 -7.18 5.68 26.51
CA MET A 1 -7.20 7.13 26.73
C MET A 1 -5.77 7.61 26.90
N SER A 2 -5.24 8.40 25.96
CA SER A 2 -3.91 9.01 26.09
C SER A 2 -3.93 10.01 27.25
N VAL A 3 -2.86 10.08 28.06
CA VAL A 3 -2.74 11.05 29.17
C VAL A 3 -3.02 12.48 28.70
N ILE A 4 -2.64 12.82 27.46
CA ILE A 4 -2.86 14.14 26.86
C ILE A 4 -4.35 14.36 26.53
N GLU A 5 -5.05 13.32 26.06
CA GLU A 5 -6.49 13.39 25.75
C GLU A 5 -7.30 13.51 27.05
N VAL A 6 -7.00 12.68 28.06
CA VAL A 6 -7.64 12.78 29.39
C VAL A 6 -7.44 14.17 30.01
N GLN A 7 -6.24 14.77 29.86
CA GLN A 7 -5.99 16.13 30.33
C GLN A 7 -6.84 17.18 29.60
N ARG A 8 -7.00 17.05 28.28
CA ARG A 8 -7.84 17.97 27.49
C ARG A 8 -9.32 17.81 27.87
N ASP A 9 -9.77 16.58 28.02
CA ASP A 9 -11.15 16.26 28.41
C ASP A 9 -11.45 16.78 29.82
N LEU A 10 -10.50 16.69 30.76
CA LEU A 10 -10.64 17.30 32.10
C LEU A 10 -10.72 18.83 32.04
N VAL A 11 -9.93 19.47 31.18
CA VAL A 11 -10.01 20.93 30.99
C VAL A 11 -11.37 21.31 30.41
N GLU A 12 -11.85 20.58 29.41
CA GLU A 12 -13.16 20.83 28.80
C GLU A 12 -14.32 20.58 29.77
N LEU A 13 -14.30 19.49 30.53
CA LEU A 13 -15.32 19.19 31.54
C LEU A 13 -15.36 20.24 32.65
N ARG A 14 -14.20 20.74 33.10
CA ARG A 14 -14.12 21.85 34.06
C ARG A 14 -14.71 23.13 33.47
N ASN A 15 -14.40 23.44 32.22
CA ASN A 15 -14.99 24.59 31.52
C ASN A 15 -16.52 24.46 31.42
N LEU A 16 -17.03 23.28 31.03
CA LEU A 16 -18.47 23.02 30.97
C LEU A 16 -19.14 23.08 32.36
N LEU A 17 -18.44 22.68 33.41
CA LEU A 17 -18.93 22.79 34.79
C LEU A 17 -19.13 24.25 35.22
N THR A 18 -18.30 25.18 34.73
CA THR A 18 -18.48 26.63 34.99
C THR A 18 -19.71 27.21 34.31
N LEU A 19 -20.09 26.65 33.16
CA LEU A 19 -21.25 27.09 32.37
C LEU A 19 -22.56 26.41 32.81
N ALA A 20 -22.49 25.27 33.49
CA ALA A 20 -23.65 24.50 33.89
C ALA A 20 -24.38 25.13 35.09
N ALA A 21 -25.61 25.61 34.87
CA ALA A 21 -26.45 26.20 35.93
C ALA A 21 -27.32 25.17 36.69
N ARG A 22 -27.62 24.00 36.10
CA ARG A 22 -28.55 23.02 36.70
C ARG A 22 -27.83 22.04 37.64
N PRO A 23 -28.33 21.80 38.87
CA PRO A 23 -27.66 20.97 39.88
C PRO A 23 -27.37 19.53 39.42
N LYS A 24 -28.34 18.87 38.79
CA LYS A 24 -28.18 17.50 38.28
C LYS A 24 -27.11 17.41 37.19
N VAL A 25 -27.01 18.43 36.33
CA VAL A 25 -26.01 18.47 35.24
C VAL A 25 -24.62 18.71 35.83
N ARG A 26 -24.49 19.61 36.80
CA ARG A 26 -23.22 19.82 37.53
C ARG A 26 -22.76 18.54 38.25
N GLN A 27 -23.67 17.81 38.88
CA GLN A 27 -23.35 16.56 39.56
C GLN A 27 -22.86 15.47 38.58
N ILE A 28 -23.49 15.34 37.41
CA ILE A 28 -23.05 14.40 36.37
C ILE A 28 -21.66 14.78 35.87
N LEU A 29 -21.42 16.05 35.54
CA LEU A 29 -20.13 16.53 35.06
C LEU A 29 -19.03 16.37 36.12
N ALA A 30 -19.32 16.68 37.40
CA ALA A 30 -18.39 16.48 38.51
C ALA A 30 -18.02 15.01 38.69
N SER A 31 -19.00 14.10 38.67
CA SER A 31 -18.75 12.66 38.80
C SER A 31 -17.91 12.10 37.64
N GLN A 32 -18.08 12.63 36.42
CA GLN A 32 -17.24 12.24 35.29
C GLN A 32 -15.82 12.83 35.38
N THR A 33 -15.69 14.05 35.92
CA THR A 33 -14.39 14.68 36.19
C THR A 33 -13.58 13.85 37.18
N GLU A 34 -14.19 13.42 38.30
CA GLU A 34 -13.52 12.57 39.30
C GLU A 34 -13.08 11.21 38.73
N LYS A 35 -13.89 10.59 37.88
CA LYS A 35 -13.55 9.33 37.22
C LYS A 35 -12.35 9.47 36.30
N LEU A 36 -12.31 10.54 35.51
CA LEU A 36 -11.20 10.81 34.60
C LEU A 36 -9.93 11.24 35.34
N GLU A 37 -10.04 11.93 36.49
CA GLU A 37 -8.90 12.22 37.37
C GLU A 37 -8.30 10.93 37.96
N ALA A 38 -9.14 9.99 38.41
CA ALA A 38 -8.68 8.70 38.91
C ALA A 38 -8.04 7.84 37.80
N GLU A 39 -8.61 7.87 36.58
CA GLU A 39 -8.03 7.19 35.42
C GLU A 39 -6.68 7.79 35.03
N LEU A 40 -6.55 9.12 35.06
CA LEU A 40 -5.30 9.84 34.78
C LEU A 40 -4.20 9.48 35.79
N GLU A 41 -4.53 9.41 37.08
CA GLU A 41 -3.58 9.00 38.12
C GLU A 41 -3.12 7.55 37.91
N SER A 42 -4.03 6.66 37.51
CA SER A 42 -3.71 5.26 37.21
C SER A 42 -2.79 5.11 35.97
N LEU A 43 -3.00 5.95 34.94
CA LEU A 43 -2.21 5.97 33.72
C LEU A 43 -0.79 6.53 33.98
N LYS A 44 -0.67 7.59 34.79
CA LYS A 44 0.63 8.14 35.18
C LYS A 44 1.44 7.19 36.06
N ALA A 45 0.79 6.46 36.95
CA ALA A 45 1.46 5.44 37.78
C ALA A 45 2.01 4.26 36.95
N GLN A 46 1.42 3.95 35.79
CA GLN A 46 1.92 2.91 34.89
C GLN A 46 3.10 3.39 34.02
N ASP A 47 3.22 4.69 33.72
CA ASP A 47 4.34 5.25 32.94
C ASP A 47 5.61 5.48 33.78
N GLY A 48 5.50 5.56 35.11
CA GLY A 48 6.64 5.79 36.03
C GLY A 48 7.67 4.65 36.15
N VAL A 49 7.51 3.54 35.42
CA VAL A 49 8.44 2.38 35.47
C VAL A 49 9.24 2.21 34.16
N ARG A 50 9.04 3.05 33.14
CA ARG A 50 9.69 2.89 31.81
C ARG A 50 10.49 4.11 31.38
N GLU A 51 11.18 4.74 32.31
CA GLU A 51 12.12 5.82 32.01
C GLU A 51 13.47 5.25 31.56
N SER A 52 13.54 4.79 30.31
CA SER A 52 14.79 4.80 29.52
C SER A 52 14.52 4.46 28.06
N SER A 53 15.03 5.32 27.18
CA SER A 53 15.17 5.22 25.72
C SER A 53 14.01 5.71 24.84
N ASP A 54 14.19 6.97 24.42
CA ASP A 54 14.14 7.47 23.04
C ASP A 54 12.79 7.52 22.28
N THR A 55 12.28 8.75 22.22
CA THR A 55 11.73 9.43 21.06
C THR A 55 11.22 8.57 19.88
N SER A 56 9.90 8.34 19.81
CA SER A 56 9.12 8.54 18.58
C SER A 56 7.63 8.39 18.88
N ALA A 57 6.89 9.45 18.58
CA ALA A 57 5.44 9.55 18.66
C ALA A 57 4.72 8.31 18.11
N LYS A 58 4.07 7.53 19.00
CA LYS A 58 2.98 6.63 18.63
C LYS A 58 1.67 7.33 18.96
N VAL A 59 1.09 7.93 17.93
CA VAL A 59 -0.28 8.44 17.93
C VAL A 59 -1.23 7.32 18.36
N SER A 60 -2.06 7.65 19.33
CA SER A 60 -3.11 6.86 19.97
C SER A 60 -4.03 6.21 18.93
N ARG A 61 -4.14 4.88 19.00
CA ARG A 61 -5.23 4.10 18.38
C ARG A 61 -6.44 4.17 19.29
N GLU A 62 -7.17 5.29 19.26
CA GLU A 62 -8.45 5.44 19.97
C GLU A 62 -9.60 5.43 18.98
N ASN A 63 -9.88 4.22 18.53
CA ASN A 63 -11.16 3.66 18.15
C ASN A 63 -10.79 2.30 17.60
N SER A 64 -11.48 1.23 18.03
CA SER A 64 -11.37 -0.08 17.39
C SER A 64 -12.02 -0.04 16.00
N ALA A 65 -11.61 0.90 15.16
CA ALA A 65 -11.82 0.88 13.74
C ALA A 65 -10.78 -0.08 13.17
N PHE A 66 -11.25 -1.25 12.74
CA PHE A 66 -10.41 -2.23 12.05
C PHE A 66 -9.65 -1.54 10.92
N ASP A 67 -8.33 -1.76 10.87
CA ASP A 67 -7.45 -1.20 9.85
C ASP A 67 -7.53 -2.10 8.62
N VAL A 68 -8.21 -1.64 7.58
CA VAL A 68 -8.37 -2.31 6.30
C VAL A 68 -7.30 -1.79 5.35
N LYS A 69 -6.35 -2.66 5.03
CA LYS A 69 -5.36 -2.35 4.00
C LYS A 69 -6.03 -2.29 2.63
N ILE A 70 -5.90 -1.16 1.94
CA ILE A 70 -6.34 -1.00 0.56
C ILE A 70 -5.30 -1.70 -0.33
N THR A 71 -5.74 -2.74 -1.02
CA THR A 71 -4.94 -3.49 -1.99
C THR A 71 -5.36 -3.21 -3.43
N ASN A 72 -6.63 -2.86 -3.64
CA ASN A 72 -7.17 -2.57 -4.95
C ASN A 72 -7.17 -1.06 -5.21
N TYR A 73 -6.41 -0.66 -6.22
CA TYR A 73 -6.36 0.72 -6.72
C TYR A 73 -6.06 0.68 -8.22
N ALA A 74 -6.54 1.70 -8.93
CA ALA A 74 -6.13 1.95 -10.30
C ALA A 74 -5.14 3.11 -10.34
N TRP A 75 -4.32 3.17 -11.38
CA TRP A 75 -3.40 4.29 -11.56
C TRP A 75 -3.28 4.67 -13.03
N ASP A 76 -3.05 5.96 -13.28
CA ASP A 76 -2.70 6.50 -14.58
C ASP A 76 -1.49 7.42 -14.45
N GLN A 77 -0.98 7.90 -15.58
CA GLN A 77 0.02 8.95 -15.57
C GLN A 77 -0.18 9.92 -16.72
N SER A 78 0.29 11.13 -16.48
CA SER A 78 0.47 12.20 -17.45
C SER A 78 1.96 12.56 -17.50
N GLU A 79 2.31 13.58 -18.28
CA GLU A 79 3.68 14.08 -18.33
C GLU A 79 4.17 14.59 -16.96
N LYS A 80 3.30 15.27 -16.20
CA LYS A 80 3.67 15.94 -14.93
C LYS A 80 3.29 15.17 -13.67
N PHE A 81 2.23 14.35 -13.73
CA PHE A 81 1.67 13.67 -12.57
C PHE A 81 1.43 12.19 -12.82
N VAL A 82 1.62 11.38 -11.77
CA VAL A 82 1.05 10.03 -11.65
C VAL A 82 -0.17 10.15 -10.75
N LYS A 83 -1.30 9.53 -11.13
CA LYS A 83 -2.52 9.58 -10.32
C LYS A 83 -2.93 8.19 -9.89
N PHE A 84 -3.34 8.08 -8.64
CA PHE A 84 -3.93 6.86 -8.09
C PHE A 84 -5.40 7.12 -7.84
N TYR A 85 -6.25 6.20 -8.30
CA TYR A 85 -7.68 6.20 -8.10
C TYR A 85 -8.02 5.10 -7.10
N ILE A 86 -8.55 5.50 -5.96
CA ILE A 86 -8.91 4.62 -4.86
C ILE A 86 -10.40 4.74 -4.62
N THR A 87 -11.16 3.71 -5.01
CA THR A 87 -12.61 3.67 -4.81
C THR A 87 -12.93 3.33 -3.35
N LEU A 88 -13.51 4.29 -2.63
CA LEU A 88 -13.92 4.18 -1.24
C LEU A 88 -15.33 4.75 -1.10
N PRO A 89 -16.37 3.90 -1.14
CA PRO A 89 -17.75 4.34 -0.98
C PRO A 89 -17.95 5.13 0.31
N GLY A 90 -18.61 6.29 0.22
CA GLY A 90 -18.89 7.18 1.35
C GLY A 90 -17.72 8.07 1.78
N VAL A 91 -16.57 8.04 1.11
CA VAL A 91 -15.39 8.86 1.51
C VAL A 91 -15.61 10.36 1.39
N HIS A 92 -16.60 10.78 0.61
CA HIS A 92 -17.00 12.17 0.46
C HIS A 92 -17.89 12.70 1.61
N LEU A 93 -18.39 11.80 2.47
CA LEU A 93 -19.26 12.13 3.60
C LEU A 93 -18.47 12.38 4.89
N ILE A 94 -17.21 11.94 4.95
CA ILE A 94 -16.35 12.13 6.12
C ILE A 94 -15.63 13.50 6.04
N PRO A 95 -15.25 14.09 7.18
CA PRO A 95 -14.45 15.32 7.21
C PRO A 95 -13.13 15.16 6.44
N ALA A 96 -12.69 16.21 5.76
CA ALA A 96 -11.43 16.21 5.01
C ALA A 96 -10.21 15.89 5.91
N ASP A 97 -10.26 16.30 7.18
CA ASP A 97 -9.21 16.04 8.18
C ASP A 97 -8.98 14.54 8.46
N ASN A 98 -9.98 13.70 8.17
CA ASN A 98 -9.88 12.25 8.30
C ASN A 98 -9.15 11.60 7.13
N VAL A 99 -8.94 12.33 6.02
CA VAL A 99 -8.18 11.87 4.86
C VAL A 99 -6.78 12.47 4.93
N LYS A 100 -5.80 11.67 5.34
CA LYS A 100 -4.42 12.08 5.51
C LYS A 100 -3.54 11.44 4.46
N THR A 101 -2.70 12.25 3.81
CA THR A 101 -1.69 11.77 2.87
C THR A 101 -0.30 12.18 3.32
N THR A 102 0.63 11.23 3.28
CA THR A 102 2.06 11.47 3.51
C THR A 102 2.82 11.06 2.26
N PHE A 103 3.64 11.98 1.75
CA PHE A 103 4.47 11.78 0.58
C PHE A 103 5.94 11.82 0.98
N ALA A 104 6.74 10.94 0.40
CA ALA A 104 8.21 11.04 0.43
C ALA A 104 8.76 10.70 -0.96
N THR A 105 10.06 10.88 -1.18
CA THR A 105 10.70 10.80 -2.50
C THR A 105 10.29 9.58 -3.34
N ARG A 106 10.15 8.41 -2.70
CA ARG A 106 9.67 7.16 -3.35
C ARG A 106 8.60 6.42 -2.55
N LYS A 107 7.82 7.14 -1.75
CA LYS A 107 6.78 6.56 -0.89
C LYS A 107 5.50 7.39 -0.94
N LEU A 108 4.38 6.68 -1.06
CA LEU A 108 3.03 7.21 -0.90
C LEU A 108 2.34 6.49 0.25
N GLU A 109 1.77 7.24 1.17
CA GLU A 109 0.90 6.73 2.22
C GLU A 109 -0.40 7.55 2.27
N LEU A 110 -1.53 6.86 2.17
CA LEU A 110 -2.88 7.42 2.31
C LEU A 110 -3.55 6.70 3.48
N ARG A 111 -4.10 7.47 4.42
CA ARG A 111 -4.90 6.99 5.54
C ARG A 111 -6.24 7.69 5.52
N VAL A 112 -7.30 6.91 5.59
CA VAL A 112 -8.68 7.37 5.68
C VAL A 112 -9.25 6.85 6.99
N LEU A 113 -9.56 7.76 7.91
CA LEU A 113 -10.03 7.43 9.24
C LEU A 113 -11.56 7.45 9.32
N ALA A 114 -12.11 6.58 10.18
CA ALA A 114 -13.53 6.54 10.52
C ALA A 114 -14.50 6.43 9.31
N LEU A 115 -14.07 5.80 8.22
CA LEU A 115 -14.95 5.48 7.09
C LEU A 115 -15.73 4.20 7.41
N SER A 116 -17.05 4.30 7.59
CA SER A 116 -17.91 3.14 7.93
C SER A 116 -17.42 2.38 9.18
N ASN A 117 -16.96 3.13 10.21
CA ASN A 117 -16.34 2.60 11.43
C ASN A 117 -15.07 1.76 11.20
N LYS A 118 -14.39 1.95 10.05
CA LYS A 118 -13.12 1.30 9.72
C LYS A 118 -12.09 2.35 9.31
N ASN A 119 -10.83 2.03 9.56
CA ASN A 119 -9.72 2.81 9.05
C ASN A 119 -9.27 2.13 7.76
N HIS A 120 -9.00 2.89 6.72
CA HIS A 120 -8.48 2.37 5.47
C HIS A 120 -7.10 2.95 5.21
N SER A 121 -6.13 2.09 4.93
CA SER A 121 -4.76 2.52 4.71
C SER A 121 -4.18 1.94 3.42
N LEU A 122 -3.63 2.81 2.58
CA LEU A 122 -2.85 2.45 1.39
C LEU A 122 -1.41 2.90 1.62
N THR A 123 -0.47 1.98 1.51
CA THR A 123 0.96 2.30 1.58
C THR A 123 1.68 1.67 0.40
N ILE A 124 2.29 2.52 -0.41
CA ILE A 124 3.11 2.12 -1.56
C ILE A 124 4.53 2.61 -1.27
N THR A 125 5.45 1.68 -1.16
CA THR A 125 6.90 1.92 -0.99
C THR A 125 7.64 1.55 -2.27
N ASN A 126 8.85 2.08 -2.43
CA ASN A 126 9.71 1.83 -3.60
C ASN A 126 8.99 2.12 -4.92
N LEU A 127 8.41 3.32 -5.01
CA LEU A 127 7.90 3.87 -6.26
C LEU A 127 9.00 3.81 -7.34
N MET A 128 8.59 3.55 -8.59
CA MET A 128 9.53 3.35 -9.70
C MET A 128 10.47 4.53 -9.93
N LYS A 129 9.99 5.76 -9.69
CA LYS A 129 10.77 6.99 -9.86
C LYS A 129 10.48 7.96 -8.73
N ASP A 130 11.36 8.95 -8.63
CA ASP A 130 11.25 10.01 -7.63
C ASP A 130 10.06 10.93 -7.93
N ILE A 131 9.38 11.33 -6.84
CA ILE A 131 8.31 12.31 -6.85
C ILE A 131 8.73 13.54 -6.06
N ILE A 132 8.03 14.66 -6.27
CA ILE A 132 8.19 15.89 -5.49
C ILE A 132 7.10 15.89 -4.40
N PRO A 133 7.42 15.61 -3.13
CA PRO A 133 6.42 15.48 -2.07
C PRO A 133 5.63 16.77 -1.82
N ALA A 134 6.30 17.92 -1.94
CA ALA A 134 5.71 19.24 -1.68
C ALA A 134 4.60 19.61 -2.68
N ASP A 135 4.73 19.14 -3.93
CA ASP A 135 3.77 19.40 -5.02
C ASP A 135 2.75 18.25 -5.19
N SER A 136 2.85 17.21 -4.34
CA SER A 136 1.95 16.07 -4.36
C SER A 136 0.78 16.33 -3.40
N TYR A 137 -0.42 15.95 -3.81
CA TYR A 137 -1.64 16.25 -3.06
C TYR A 137 -2.71 15.18 -3.34
N HIS A 138 -3.81 15.21 -2.58
CA HIS A 138 -4.97 14.37 -2.87
C HIS A 138 -6.22 15.23 -3.12
N LYS A 139 -7.19 14.66 -3.83
CA LYS A 139 -8.52 15.22 -4.01
C LYS A 139 -9.55 14.15 -3.69
N VAL A 140 -10.47 14.48 -2.79
CA VAL A 140 -11.63 13.64 -2.50
C VAL A 140 -12.72 13.97 -3.52
N LYS A 141 -13.28 12.93 -4.14
CA LYS A 141 -14.44 12.98 -5.03
C LYS A 141 -15.54 12.08 -4.46
N ALA A 142 -16.72 12.09 -5.08
CA ALA A 142 -17.77 11.12 -4.79
C ALA A 142 -17.20 9.69 -4.88
N ASP A 143 -17.28 8.98 -3.76
CA ASP A 143 -16.84 7.60 -3.55
C ASP A 143 -15.41 7.24 -3.98
N THR A 144 -14.56 8.24 -4.21
CA THR A 144 -13.21 8.03 -4.75
C THR A 144 -12.24 9.06 -4.21
N VAL A 145 -11.07 8.60 -3.77
CA VAL A 145 -9.91 9.46 -3.50
C VAL A 145 -8.96 9.38 -4.67
N VAL A 146 -8.60 10.55 -5.23
CA VAL A 146 -7.60 10.66 -6.29
C VAL A 146 -6.34 11.26 -5.70
N VAL A 147 -5.26 10.50 -5.67
CA VAL A 147 -3.96 10.97 -5.17
C VAL A 147 -3.09 11.36 -6.36
N PHE A 148 -2.60 12.59 -6.36
CA PHE A 148 -1.74 13.17 -7.39
C PHE A 148 -0.30 13.21 -6.89
N LEU A 149 0.58 12.46 -7.53
CA LEU A 149 2.01 12.51 -7.28
C LEU A 149 2.69 13.34 -8.36
N ARG A 150 3.34 14.44 -7.96
CA ARG A 150 4.15 15.25 -8.89
C ARG A 150 5.41 14.47 -9.24
N LYS A 151 5.65 14.22 -10.51
CA LYS A 151 6.89 13.55 -10.95
C LYS A 151 8.08 14.51 -10.79
N ALA A 152 9.21 13.98 -10.33
CA ALA A 152 10.47 14.73 -10.31
C ALA A 152 11.12 14.82 -11.70
N SER A 153 10.82 13.88 -12.60
CA SER A 153 11.28 13.87 -14.00
C SER A 153 10.10 13.66 -14.95
N SER A 154 10.22 14.14 -16.20
CA SER A 154 9.21 13.95 -17.26
C SER A 154 9.10 12.49 -17.75
N ALA A 155 9.86 11.58 -17.17
CA ALA A 155 9.97 10.22 -17.65
C ALA A 155 8.70 9.40 -17.34
N SER A 156 8.30 8.52 -18.26
CA SER A 156 7.14 7.64 -18.09
C SER A 156 7.42 6.50 -17.11
N TRP A 157 6.40 6.08 -16.39
CA TRP A 157 6.44 4.95 -15.45
C TRP A 157 5.92 3.72 -16.18
N SER A 158 6.67 2.63 -16.24
CA SER A 158 6.14 1.38 -16.81
C SER A 158 5.33 0.59 -15.77
N HIS A 159 5.67 0.73 -14.49
CA HIS A 159 5.03 0.08 -13.36
C HIS A 159 4.93 1.04 -12.17
N VAL A 160 4.12 0.69 -11.17
CA VAL A 160 3.98 1.50 -9.95
C VAL A 160 5.23 1.39 -9.08
N THR A 161 5.72 0.17 -8.91
CA THR A 161 6.88 -0.13 -8.07
C THR A 161 7.96 -0.84 -8.85
N GLU A 162 9.21 -0.72 -8.40
CA GLU A 162 10.33 -1.48 -8.97
C GLU A 162 10.14 -3.00 -8.77
N LEU A 163 9.42 -3.41 -7.73
CA LEU A 163 9.16 -4.81 -7.42
C LEU A 163 8.24 -5.45 -8.47
N GLU A 164 7.19 -4.75 -8.88
CA GLU A 164 6.31 -5.19 -9.97
C GLU A 164 7.06 -5.37 -11.29
N LYS A 165 8.00 -4.47 -11.58
CA LYS A 165 8.87 -4.57 -12.76
C LYS A 165 9.70 -5.85 -12.68
N ARG A 166 10.42 -6.07 -11.57
CA ARG A 166 11.26 -7.27 -11.39
C ARG A 166 10.43 -8.57 -11.44
N ALA A 167 9.23 -8.57 -10.85
CA ALA A 167 8.35 -9.73 -10.87
C ALA A 167 7.83 -10.05 -12.28
N LYS A 168 7.58 -9.04 -13.12
CA LYS A 168 7.24 -9.24 -14.54
C LYS A 168 8.45 -9.66 -15.37
N GLU A 169 9.60 -9.03 -15.18
CA GLU A 169 10.85 -9.40 -15.88
C GLU A 169 11.32 -10.82 -15.52
N ALA A 170 11.11 -11.29 -14.28
CA ALA A 170 11.41 -12.67 -13.89
C ALA A 170 10.44 -13.69 -14.50
N LYS A 171 9.22 -13.28 -14.87
CA LYS A 171 8.22 -14.13 -15.54
C LYS A 171 8.29 -14.10 -17.05
N THR A 172 9.05 -13.15 -17.61
CA THR A 172 9.25 -13.06 -19.06
C THR A 172 10.61 -13.69 -19.33
N PRO A 173 10.69 -14.93 -19.86
CA PRO A 173 11.97 -15.51 -20.22
C PRO A 173 12.64 -14.56 -21.22
N LYS A 174 13.86 -14.10 -20.89
CA LYS A 174 14.64 -13.27 -21.79
C LYS A 174 15.03 -14.15 -22.97
N PRO A 175 14.72 -13.79 -24.22
CA PRO A 175 15.39 -14.40 -25.35
C PRO A 175 16.83 -13.89 -25.31
N ASP A 176 17.77 -14.74 -24.90
CA ASP A 176 19.17 -14.54 -25.24
C ASP A 176 19.29 -14.73 -26.75
N VAL A 177 19.15 -13.62 -27.48
CA VAL A 177 19.49 -13.54 -28.89
C VAL A 177 20.99 -13.30 -28.96
N ASP A 178 21.76 -14.34 -28.68
CA ASP A 178 23.12 -14.39 -29.21
C ASP A 178 22.98 -14.48 -30.74
N GLU A 179 23.39 -13.43 -31.44
CA GLU A 179 23.39 -13.31 -32.91
C GLU A 179 24.25 -14.38 -33.64
N ALA A 180 24.78 -15.36 -32.92
CA ALA A 180 25.75 -16.31 -33.46
C ALA A 180 25.15 -17.54 -34.13
N ASP A 181 23.90 -17.93 -33.85
CA ASP A 181 23.28 -19.03 -34.62
C ASP A 181 21.75 -19.16 -34.40
N PRO A 182 20.91 -19.00 -35.45
CA PRO A 182 19.46 -19.20 -35.36
C PRO A 182 19.06 -20.58 -34.81
N GLY A 183 19.90 -21.60 -35.02
CA GLY A 183 19.68 -22.95 -34.49
C GLY A 183 19.96 -23.10 -32.99
N ALA A 184 20.96 -22.38 -32.46
CA ALA A 184 21.35 -22.45 -31.06
C ALA A 184 20.36 -21.69 -30.16
N SER A 185 19.86 -20.55 -30.63
CA SER A 185 18.86 -19.75 -29.92
C SER A 185 17.55 -20.52 -29.72
N LEU A 186 17.09 -21.24 -30.76
CA LEU A 186 15.91 -22.10 -30.66
C LEU A 186 16.11 -23.28 -29.69
N MET A 187 17.30 -23.90 -29.71
CA MET A 187 17.61 -25.02 -28.83
C MET A 187 17.69 -24.59 -27.35
N ASN A 188 18.23 -23.41 -27.07
CA ASN A 188 18.28 -22.88 -25.71
C ASN A 188 16.89 -22.48 -25.20
N MET A 189 16.06 -21.87 -26.07
CA MET A 189 14.66 -21.55 -25.77
C MET A 189 13.81 -22.81 -25.47
N MET A 190 13.97 -23.88 -26.26
CA MET A 190 13.30 -25.16 -26.00
C MET A 190 13.79 -25.84 -24.72
N LYS A 191 15.10 -25.77 -24.44
CA LYS A 191 15.68 -26.33 -23.21
C LYS A 191 15.16 -25.63 -21.96
N GLN A 192 15.01 -24.31 -22.03
CA GLN A 192 14.44 -23.52 -20.95
C GLN A 192 12.94 -23.83 -20.73
N MET A 193 12.16 -23.99 -21.80
CA MET A 193 10.76 -24.46 -21.69
C MET A 193 10.64 -25.88 -21.10
N TYR A 194 11.60 -26.77 -21.39
CA TYR A 194 11.61 -28.12 -20.81
C TYR A 194 12.01 -28.12 -19.32
N SER A 195 12.91 -27.23 -18.88
CA SER A 195 13.29 -27.16 -17.46
C SER A 195 12.22 -26.49 -16.60
N GLU A 196 11.53 -25.48 -17.12
CA GLU A 196 10.59 -24.64 -16.37
C GLU A 196 9.11 -25.03 -16.54
N GLY A 197 8.75 -25.81 -17.56
CA GLY A 197 7.38 -26.23 -17.84
C GLY A 197 6.85 -27.33 -16.89
N ASP A 198 5.53 -27.47 -16.81
CA ASP A 198 4.87 -28.60 -16.16
C ASP A 198 5.10 -29.92 -16.92
N ASP A 199 4.80 -31.06 -16.29
CA ASP A 199 5.09 -32.40 -16.85
C ASP A 199 4.38 -32.66 -18.19
N GLU A 200 3.28 -31.95 -18.47
CA GLU A 200 2.50 -32.07 -19.71
C GLU A 200 3.17 -31.32 -20.88
N MET A 201 3.68 -30.11 -20.64
CA MET A 201 4.45 -29.35 -21.62
C MET A 201 5.79 -30.03 -21.94
N LYS A 202 6.47 -30.62 -20.94
CA LYS A 202 7.70 -31.41 -21.14
C LYS A 202 7.49 -32.61 -22.05
N ARG A 203 6.38 -33.34 -21.85
CA ARG A 203 6.01 -34.48 -22.71
C ARG A 203 5.78 -34.06 -24.15
N THR A 204 5.11 -32.93 -24.36
CA THR A 204 4.77 -32.44 -25.69
C THR A 204 6.02 -31.97 -26.45
N ILE A 205 6.93 -31.26 -25.77
CA ILE A 205 8.22 -30.84 -26.35
C ILE A 205 9.12 -32.05 -26.65
N ALA A 206 9.20 -33.03 -25.74
CA ALA A 206 9.97 -34.25 -25.97
C ALA A 206 9.43 -35.07 -27.16
N LYS A 207 8.10 -35.12 -27.31
CA LYS A 207 7.45 -35.79 -28.44
C LYS A 207 7.76 -35.07 -29.76
N ALA A 208 7.65 -33.75 -29.80
CA ALA A 208 7.97 -32.95 -30.99
C ALA A 208 9.46 -33.05 -31.38
N TRP A 209 10.37 -33.13 -30.40
CA TRP A 209 11.82 -33.26 -30.67
C TRP A 209 12.16 -34.64 -31.23
N THR A 210 11.53 -35.69 -30.70
CA THR A 210 11.67 -37.07 -31.23
C THR A 210 11.10 -37.16 -32.65
N GLU A 211 9.90 -36.64 -32.89
CA GLU A 211 9.26 -36.67 -34.22
C GLU A 211 10.01 -35.85 -35.27
N ALA A 212 10.60 -34.71 -34.89
CA ALA A 212 11.43 -33.90 -35.80
C ALA A 212 12.74 -34.61 -36.16
N ARG A 213 13.38 -35.29 -35.19
CA ARG A 213 14.62 -36.03 -35.39
C ARG A 213 14.42 -37.32 -36.18
N ASP A 214 13.30 -38.03 -35.96
CA ASP A 214 12.94 -39.20 -36.75
C ASP A 214 12.57 -38.85 -38.20
N LYS A 215 11.92 -37.71 -38.45
CA LYS A 215 11.70 -37.20 -39.82
C LYS A 215 12.99 -36.80 -40.54
N GLN A 216 13.97 -36.26 -39.82
CA GLN A 216 15.27 -35.93 -40.39
C GLN A 216 16.09 -37.20 -40.73
N ASN A 217 15.90 -38.29 -39.99
CA ASN A 217 16.60 -39.56 -40.19
C ASN A 217 15.93 -40.48 -41.25
N THR A 218 14.68 -40.22 -41.62
CA THR A 218 13.91 -41.02 -42.60
C THR A 218 13.83 -40.39 -44.01
N GLY A 219 14.34 -39.16 -44.20
CA GLY A 219 14.32 -38.46 -45.48
C GLY A 219 15.59 -38.58 -46.35
N GLY A 220 16.54 -39.44 -45.98
CA GLY A 220 17.89 -39.50 -46.57
C GLY A 220 18.20 -40.77 -47.38
N GLY A 221 17.23 -41.40 -48.02
CA GLY A 221 17.50 -42.62 -48.80
C GLY A 221 16.48 -42.90 -49.88
N PHE A 222 16.66 -42.28 -51.06
CA PHE A 222 16.36 -42.82 -52.39
C PHE A 222 17.00 -41.90 -53.44
N ASP A 223 18.14 -42.33 -54.00
CA ASP A 223 18.51 -42.21 -55.43
C ASP A 223 19.95 -42.72 -55.66
N PHE A 224 20.09 -44.04 -55.88
CA PHE A 224 20.62 -44.72 -57.08
C PHE A 224 20.81 -46.22 -56.80
#